data_AF-A0A8X7C450-F1
#
_entry.id   AF-A0A8X7C450-F1
#
_cell.length_a   1.000
_cell.length_b   1.000
_cell.length_c   1.000
_cell.angle_alpha   90.00
_cell.angle_beta   90.00
_cell.angle_gamma   90.00
#
_symmetry.space_group_name_H-M   'P 1'
#
loop_
_entity.id
_entity.type
_entity.pdbx_description
1 polymer ?
#
loop_
_entity_poly.entity_id
_entity_poly.type
_entity_poly.pdbx_seq_one_letter_code
_entity_poly.pdbx_strand_id
1 'polypeptide(L)'
;MILLVCSCLNIRVHGRGSTFNLVDSKTLNLPENVLRDSFFESQIYPVNLDLAGVTLSQKALCKVRYIENWAITTCACCTMEMFAKRIDDNDTVLVSNRAETNANCISSLMDSDRYSSLFKLILPDVNDNFIQNNIGK
;
A
#
# COMPACT_ATOMS: atom_id res chain seq x y z
N MET A 1 -0.72 1.93 -18.34
CA MET A 1 -1.02 2.35 -16.96
C MET A 1 -0.80 1.13 -16.10
N ILE A 2 -0.05 1.28 -15.01
CA ILE A 2 0.19 0.20 -14.05
C ILE A 2 -0.60 0.49 -12.78
N LEU A 3 -1.12 -0.56 -12.15
CA LEU A 3 -1.90 -0.46 -10.93
C LEU A 3 -1.32 -1.42 -9.90
N LEU A 4 -0.94 -0.89 -8.75
CA LEU A 4 -0.48 -1.66 -7.61
C LEU A 4 -1.41 -1.40 -6.44
N VAL A 5 -1.90 -2.45 -5.80
CA VAL A 5 -2.90 -2.31 -4.72
C VAL A 5 -2.50 -3.08 -3.47
N CYS A 6 -2.88 -2.57 -2.31
CA CYS A 6 -2.77 -3.37 -1.08
C CYS A 6 -3.82 -4.51 -1.10
N SER A 7 -3.64 -5.55 -0.29
CA SER A 7 -4.50 -6.76 -0.30
C SER A 7 -5.99 -6.50 -0.04
N CYS A 8 -6.35 -5.39 0.60
CA CYS A 8 -7.75 -5.01 0.81
C CYS A 8 -8.26 -3.93 -0.16
N LEU A 9 -7.50 -3.57 -1.20
CA LEU A 9 -7.84 -2.53 -2.18
C LEU A 9 -8.01 -1.09 -1.65
N ASN A 10 -7.80 -0.85 -0.35
CA ASN A 10 -7.91 0.48 0.26
C ASN A 10 -6.88 1.48 -0.30
N ILE A 11 -5.66 1.03 -0.56
CA ILE A 11 -4.60 1.84 -1.16
C ILE A 11 -4.35 1.34 -2.58
N ARG A 12 -4.36 2.29 -3.54
CA ARG A 12 -4.06 2.06 -4.94
C ARG A 12 -2.98 3.05 -5.39
N VAL A 13 -1.93 2.54 -6.00
CA VAL A 13 -0.87 3.34 -6.62
C VAL A 13 -1.00 3.21 -8.13
N HIS A 14 -1.26 4.35 -8.78
CA HIS A 14 -1.42 4.44 -10.22
C HIS A 14 -0.14 4.98 -10.84
N GLY A 15 0.50 4.16 -11.67
CA GLY A 15 1.78 4.48 -12.28
C GLY A 15 1.70 4.68 -13.79
N ARG A 16 2.56 5.55 -14.31
CA ARG A 16 2.78 5.75 -15.74
C ARG A 16 3.57 4.58 -16.33
N GLY A 17 3.28 4.25 -17.59
CA GLY A 17 3.99 3.21 -18.34
C GLY A 17 3.23 1.89 -18.41
N SER A 18 3.92 0.85 -18.88
CA SER A 18 3.37 -0.50 -19.09
C SER A 18 4.04 -1.57 -18.22
N THR A 19 5.17 -1.26 -17.60
CA THR A 19 5.94 -2.21 -16.78
C THR A 19 6.48 -1.54 -15.53
N PHE A 20 6.64 -2.34 -14.48
CA PHE A 20 7.38 -2.00 -13.27
C PHE A 20 8.40 -3.11 -13.04
N ASN A 21 9.59 -2.75 -12.60
CA ASN A 21 10.64 -3.71 -12.29
C ASN A 21 10.89 -3.68 -10.80
N LEU A 22 11.00 -4.87 -10.23
CA LEU A 22 11.41 -5.04 -8.86
C LEU A 22 12.91 -4.70 -8.76
N VAL A 23 13.28 -3.86 -7.80
CA VAL A 23 14.68 -3.49 -7.56
C VAL A 23 15.06 -3.77 -6.12
N ASP A 24 16.32 -4.11 -5.89
CA ASP A 24 16.87 -4.15 -4.54
C ASP A 24 17.01 -2.72 -4.01
N SER A 25 16.43 -2.44 -2.85
CA SER A 25 16.47 -1.12 -2.19
C SER A 25 17.89 -0.61 -1.99
N LYS A 26 18.88 -1.51 -1.80
CA LYS A 26 20.30 -1.18 -1.64
C LYS A 26 20.89 -0.53 -2.89
N THR A 27 20.28 -0.73 -4.06
CA THR A 27 20.74 -0.13 -5.32
C THR A 27 20.25 1.32 -5.52
N LEU A 28 19.33 1.80 -4.66
CA LEU A 28 18.71 3.11 -4.77
C LEU A 28 19.48 4.24 -4.07
N ASN A 29 20.70 3.98 -3.60
CA ASN A 29 21.56 4.95 -2.89
C ASN A 29 20.82 5.68 -1.75
N LEU A 30 20.00 4.96 -1.00
CA LEU A 30 19.25 5.50 0.15
C LEU A 30 20.18 5.68 1.37
N PRO A 31 19.89 6.64 2.26
CA PRO A 31 20.59 6.79 3.54
C PRO A 31 20.56 5.50 4.37
N GLU A 32 21.63 5.22 5.12
CA GLU A 32 21.79 3.93 5.82
C GLU A 32 20.68 3.69 6.86
N ASN A 33 20.24 4.73 7.55
CA ASN A 33 19.12 4.63 8.50
C ASN A 33 17.77 4.40 7.83
N VAL A 34 17.57 4.86 6.59
CA VAL A 34 16.40 4.53 5.77
C VAL A 34 16.47 3.05 5.36
N LEU A 35 17.64 2.56 4.94
CA LEU A 35 17.84 1.15 4.57
C LEU A 35 17.66 0.16 5.73
N ARG A 36 17.84 0.60 6.98
CA ARG A 36 17.62 -0.22 8.19
C ARG A 36 16.14 -0.38 8.54
N ASP A 37 15.26 0.34 7.89
CA ASP A 37 13.84 0.24 8.15
C ASP A 37 13.21 -0.97 7.42
N SER A 38 12.26 -1.63 8.09
CA SER A 38 11.62 -2.86 7.61
C SER A 38 11.00 -2.73 6.23
N PHE A 39 10.53 -1.55 5.85
CA PHE A 39 9.97 -1.31 4.51
C PHE A 39 11.02 -1.54 3.42
N PHE A 40 12.27 -1.15 3.67
CA PHE A 40 13.37 -1.21 2.71
C PHE A 40 14.22 -2.49 2.83
N GLU A 41 13.89 -3.43 3.72
CA GLU A 41 14.61 -4.71 3.83
C GLU A 41 14.37 -5.62 2.60
N SER A 42 13.23 -5.44 1.93
CA SER A 42 12.83 -6.22 0.77
C SER A 42 13.01 -5.44 -0.54
N GLN A 43 12.89 -6.16 -1.66
CA GLN A 43 12.84 -5.51 -2.96
C GLN A 43 11.56 -4.66 -3.07
N ILE A 44 11.61 -3.62 -3.90
CA ILE A 44 10.54 -2.63 -4.03
C ILE A 44 10.32 -2.28 -5.50
N TYR A 45 9.15 -1.73 -5.82
CA TYR A 45 8.84 -1.18 -7.13
C TYR A 45 9.03 0.34 -7.11
N PRO A 46 9.99 0.90 -7.86
CA PRO A 46 10.03 2.33 -8.13
C PRO A 46 8.93 2.67 -9.13
N VAL A 47 8.00 3.53 -8.75
CA VAL A 47 6.82 3.87 -9.55
C VAL A 47 6.75 5.38 -9.74
N ASN A 48 6.81 5.80 -11.00
CA ASN A 48 6.45 7.16 -11.40
C ASN A 48 4.93 7.24 -11.51
N LEU A 49 4.32 8.11 -10.72
CA LEU A 49 2.88 8.28 -10.64
C LEU A 49 2.31 8.82 -11.96
N ASP A 50 1.09 8.38 -12.27
CA ASP A 50 0.27 9.03 -13.29
C ASP A 50 -0.60 10.14 -12.68
N LEU A 51 -1.55 10.67 -13.47
CA LEU A 51 -2.44 11.74 -13.02
C LEU A 51 -3.40 11.33 -11.88
N ALA A 52 -3.71 10.03 -11.75
CA ALA A 52 -4.52 9.53 -10.65
C ALA A 52 -3.69 9.39 -9.36
N GLY A 53 -2.37 9.21 -9.48
CA GLY A 53 -1.44 9.20 -8.37
C GLY A 53 -1.72 8.08 -7.37
N VAL A 54 -1.75 8.42 -6.08
CA VAL A 54 -2.11 7.48 -5.01
C VAL A 54 -3.54 7.74 -4.57
N THR A 55 -4.40 6.74 -4.71
CA THR A 55 -5.78 6.76 -4.21
C THR A 55 -5.88 6.01 -2.89
N LEU A 56 -6.48 6.66 -1.89
CA LEU A 56 -6.80 6.08 -0.59
C LEU A 56 -8.32 6.05 -0.44
N SER A 57 -8.94 4.88 -0.59
CA SER A 57 -10.40 4.72 -0.47
C SER A 57 -10.90 5.20 0.89
N GLN A 58 -10.20 4.81 1.96
CA GLN A 58 -10.47 5.21 3.34
C GLN A 58 -9.16 5.71 3.98
N LYS A 59 -8.91 7.02 3.88
CA LYS A 59 -7.70 7.66 4.44
C LYS A 59 -7.55 7.44 5.95
N ALA A 60 -8.65 7.33 6.69
CA ALA A 60 -8.64 7.04 8.13
C ALA A 60 -8.06 5.65 8.46
N LEU A 61 -8.04 4.73 7.48
CA LEU A 61 -7.42 3.41 7.60
C LEU A 61 -5.98 3.40 7.10
N CYS A 62 -5.32 4.56 7.03
CA CYS A 62 -3.91 4.67 6.68
C CYS A 62 -3.12 5.22 7.86
N LYS A 63 -2.01 4.57 8.19
CA LYS A 63 -1.01 5.06 9.13
C LYS A 63 0.19 5.57 8.35
N VAL A 64 0.75 6.70 8.76
CA VAL A 64 1.96 7.26 8.17
C VAL A 64 3.01 7.35 9.26
N ARG A 65 4.20 6.85 8.98
CA ARG A 65 5.39 7.02 9.82
C ARG A 65 6.51 7.63 9.00
N TYR A 66 7.40 8.35 9.66
CA TYR A 66 8.44 9.13 9.02
C TYR A 66 9.82 8.63 9.40
N ILE A 67 10.72 8.56 8.41
CA ILE A 67 12.14 8.25 8.58
C ILE A 67 12.90 9.20 7.67
N GLU A 68 13.64 10.12 8.28
CA GLU A 68 14.25 11.24 7.57
C GLU A 68 13.25 11.94 6.63
N ASN A 69 13.55 11.99 5.34
CA ASN A 69 12.75 12.61 4.29
C ASN A 69 11.76 11.64 3.63
N TRP A 70 11.48 10.50 4.24
CA TRP A 70 10.54 9.50 3.73
C TRP A 70 9.30 9.39 4.61
N ALA A 71 8.14 9.38 3.97
CA ALA A 71 6.85 9.06 4.57
C ALA A 71 6.41 7.66 4.11
N ILE A 72 6.39 6.71 5.04
CA ILE A 72 5.96 5.33 4.79
C ILE A 72 4.49 5.20 5.17
N THR A 73 3.67 4.78 4.21
CA THR A 73 2.22 4.64 4.38
C THR A 73 1.84 3.18 4.51
N THR A 74 1.23 2.83 5.64
CA THR A 74 0.73 1.51 5.98
C THR A 74 -0.79 1.48 5.90
N CYS A 75 -1.36 0.51 5.21
CA CYS A 75 -2.78 0.23 5.26
C CYS A 75 -3.11 -0.46 6.59
N ALA A 76 -3.87 0.19 7.47
CA ALA A 76 -4.29 -0.36 8.76
C ALA A 76 -5.26 -1.54 8.61
N CYS A 77 -6.03 -1.59 7.50
CA CYS A 77 -7.01 -2.64 7.26
C CYS A 77 -6.37 -4.00 6.96
N CYS A 78 -5.30 -4.04 6.16
CA CYS A 78 -4.58 -5.27 5.81
C CYS A 78 -3.14 -5.31 6.33
N THR A 79 -2.81 -4.37 7.23
CA THR A 79 -1.50 -4.20 7.89
C THR A 79 -0.28 -4.16 6.96
N MET A 80 -0.48 -3.80 5.69
CA MET A 80 0.58 -3.79 4.68
C MET A 80 1.23 -2.41 4.64
N GLU A 81 2.55 -2.35 4.82
CA GLU A 81 3.34 -1.17 4.48
C GLU A 81 3.36 -1.05 2.96
N MET A 82 2.55 -0.14 2.42
CA MET A 82 2.20 -0.17 1.00
C MET A 82 3.20 0.59 0.15
N PHE A 83 3.55 1.81 0.53
CA PHE A 83 4.50 2.61 -0.22
C PHE A 83 5.25 3.59 0.69
N ALA A 84 6.46 3.95 0.28
CA ALA A 84 7.23 5.06 0.80
C ALA A 84 7.27 6.19 -0.24
N LYS A 85 7.06 7.42 0.23
CA LYS A 85 7.12 8.62 -0.59
C LYS A 85 8.13 9.59 0.00
N ARG A 86 8.98 10.18 -0.85
CA ARG A 86 9.85 11.27 -0.44
C ARG A 86 9.06 12.54 -0.20
N ILE A 87 9.40 13.30 0.84
CA ILE A 87 8.69 14.53 1.20
C ILE A 87 8.91 15.62 0.12
N ASP A 88 10.06 15.61 -0.54
CA ASP A 88 10.47 16.56 -1.57
C ASP A 88 10.15 16.13 -3.01
N ASP A 89 9.70 14.88 -3.22
CA ASP A 89 9.34 14.33 -4.53
C ASP A 89 7.87 13.89 -4.52
N ASN A 90 7.07 14.53 -5.38
CA ASN A 90 5.65 14.21 -5.50
C ASN A 90 5.31 13.20 -6.60
N ASP A 91 6.25 12.93 -7.51
CA ASP A 91 6.01 12.18 -8.74
C ASP A 91 6.46 10.72 -8.62
N THR A 92 7.39 10.42 -7.71
CA THR A 92 7.89 9.05 -7.50
C THR A 92 7.47 8.49 -6.15
N VAL A 93 7.08 7.22 -6.14
CA VAL A 93 6.90 6.43 -4.92
C VAL A 93 7.62 5.10 -5.03
N LEU A 94 8.05 4.57 -3.88
CA LEU A 94 8.57 3.22 -3.77
C LEU A 94 7.46 2.34 -3.20
N VAL A 95 7.01 1.34 -3.94
CA VAL A 95 5.89 0.46 -3.56
C VAL A 95 6.42 -0.87 -3.07
N SER A 96 5.82 -1.43 -2.02
CA SER A 96 6.19 -2.76 -1.50
C SER A 96 6.01 -3.84 -2.57
N ASN A 97 6.93 -4.82 -2.59
CA ASN A 97 6.79 -6.03 -3.41
C ASN A 97 5.61 -6.92 -3.03
N ARG A 98 4.95 -6.64 -1.89
CA ARG A 98 3.75 -7.35 -1.44
C ARG A 98 2.47 -6.82 -2.10
N ALA A 99 2.56 -5.71 -2.83
CA ALA A 99 1.42 -5.16 -3.55
C ALA A 99 0.96 -6.15 -4.63
N GLU A 100 -0.37 -6.29 -4.77
CA GLU A 100 -0.94 -7.04 -5.88
C GLU A 100 -0.85 -6.19 -7.15
N THR A 101 -0.36 -6.80 -8.22
CA THR A 101 -0.10 -6.14 -9.51
C THR A 101 -0.78 -6.84 -10.68
N ASN A 102 -1.24 -8.08 -10.48
CA ASN A 102 -1.93 -8.86 -11.50
C ASN A 102 -3.36 -8.35 -11.65
N ALA A 103 -3.68 -7.81 -12.83
CA ALA A 103 -5.00 -7.26 -13.13
C ALA A 103 -6.15 -8.26 -12.89
N ASN A 104 -5.94 -9.55 -13.17
CA ASN A 104 -6.97 -10.58 -12.94
C ASN A 104 -7.21 -10.78 -11.44
N CYS A 105 -6.15 -10.82 -10.63
CA CYS A 105 -6.28 -10.92 -9.17
C CYS A 105 -7.01 -9.69 -8.60
N ILE A 106 -6.67 -8.49 -9.06
CA ILE A 106 -7.31 -7.24 -8.61
C ILE A 106 -8.80 -7.25 -8.97
N SER A 107 -9.15 -7.67 -10.20
CA SER A 107 -10.55 -7.80 -10.62
C SER A 107 -11.30 -8.83 -9.77
N SER A 108 -10.72 -10.02 -9.55
CA SER A 108 -11.32 -11.03 -8.69
C SER A 108 -11.54 -10.56 -7.25
N LEU A 109 -10.66 -9.70 -6.72
CA LEU A 109 -10.88 -9.08 -5.41
C LEU A 109 -12.08 -8.13 -5.44
N MET A 110 -12.19 -7.28 -6.47
CA MET A 110 -13.32 -6.35 -6.64
C MET A 110 -14.65 -7.06 -6.86
N ASP A 111 -14.63 -8.25 -7.46
CA ASP A 111 -15.83 -9.07 -7.71
C ASP A 111 -16.20 -9.98 -6.53
N SER A 112 -15.38 -10.04 -5.48
CA SER A 112 -15.65 -10.88 -4.32
C SER A 112 -16.80 -10.36 -3.46
N ASP A 113 -17.54 -11.26 -2.81
CA ASP A 113 -18.64 -10.93 -1.89
C ASP A 113 -18.21 -10.06 -0.69
N ARG A 114 -16.91 -9.99 -0.41
CA ARG A 114 -16.32 -9.20 0.68
C ARG A 114 -15.96 -7.78 0.24
N TYR A 115 -16.00 -7.48 -1.05
CA TYR A 115 -15.75 -6.13 -1.54
C TYR A 115 -16.95 -5.23 -1.25
N SER A 116 -16.72 -4.18 -0.47
CA SER A 116 -17.73 -3.14 -0.26
C SER A 116 -17.59 -2.08 -1.34
N SER A 117 -18.61 -1.95 -2.20
CA SER A 117 -18.69 -0.86 -3.19
C SER A 117 -18.80 0.52 -2.53
N LEU A 118 -19.40 0.60 -1.34
CA LEU A 118 -19.51 1.84 -0.56
C LEU A 118 -18.15 2.28 -0.02
N PHE A 119 -17.42 1.37 0.65
CA PHE A 119 -16.12 1.69 1.25
C PHE A 119 -14.95 1.56 0.28
N LYS A 120 -15.17 0.95 -0.89
CA LYS A 120 -14.18 0.68 -1.95
C LYS A 120 -12.96 -0.10 -1.45
N LEU A 121 -13.21 -1.10 -0.59
CA LEU A 121 -12.19 -2.00 -0.03
C LEU A 121 -12.81 -3.36 0.34
N ILE A 122 -11.94 -4.36 0.50
CA ILE A 122 -12.30 -5.69 1.03
C ILE A 122 -12.46 -5.58 2.54
N LEU A 123 -13.65 -5.89 3.05
CA LEU A 123 -13.93 -5.85 4.48
C LEU A 123 -13.14 -6.95 5.20
N PRO A 124 -12.55 -6.66 6.38
CA PRO A 124 -11.90 -7.68 7.19
C PRO A 124 -12.90 -8.75 7.62
N ASP A 125 -12.38 -9.93 7.98
CA ASP A 125 -13.24 -10.99 8.49
C ASP A 125 -13.85 -10.53 9.80
N VAL A 126 -15.18 -10.62 9.90
CA VAL A 126 -15.88 -10.31 11.15
C VAL A 126 -15.59 -11.46 12.09
N ASN A 127 -14.62 -11.25 12.99
CA ASN A 127 -14.45 -12.15 14.12
C ASN A 127 -15.44 -11.71 15.20
N ASP A 128 -16.63 -12.32 15.22
CA ASP A 128 -17.72 -12.00 16.17
C ASP A 128 -17.31 -12.06 17.64
N ASN A 129 -16.16 -12.66 17.94
CA ASN A 129 -15.54 -12.69 19.26
C ASN A 129 -15.11 -11.31 19.80
N PHE A 130 -15.03 -10.26 18.96
CA PHE A 130 -14.63 -8.92 19.40
C PHE A 130 -15.72 -8.17 20.18
N ILE A 131 -16.99 -8.45 19.88
CA ILE A 131 -18.14 -7.80 20.55
C ILE A 131 -18.36 -8.37 21.95
N GLN A 132 -18.08 -9.67 22.16
CA GLN A 132 -18.34 -10.33 23.46
C GLN A 132 -17.39 -9.88 24.57
N ASN A 133 -16.16 -9.46 24.26
CA ASN A 133 -15.15 -9.10 25.28
C ASN A 133 -15.21 -7.65 25.77
N ASN A 134 -16.10 -6.79 25.22
CA ASN A 134 -16.18 -5.37 25.58
C ASN A 134 -17.55 -4.92 26.11
N ILE A 135 -18.48 -5.86 26.37
CA ILE A 135 -19.77 -5.58 27.03
C ILE A 135 -19.75 -5.96 28.52
N GLY A 136 -18.61 -6.41 29.05
CA GLY A 136 -18.48 -6.84 30.44
C GLY A 136 -17.19 -6.41 31.11
N LYS A 137 -17.01 -5.10 31.33
CA LYS A 137 -16.25 -4.54 32.47
C LYS A 137 -16.83 -3.20 32.87
#